data_AF-A0A2L2Z990-F1
#
_entry.id   AF-A0A2L2Z990-F1
#
_cell.length_a   1.000
_cell.length_b   1.000
_cell.length_c   1.000
_cell.angle_alpha   90.00
_cell.angle_beta   90.00
_cell.angle_gamma   90.00
#
_symmetry.space_group_name_H-M   'P 1'
#
loop_
_entity.id
_entity.type
_entity.pdbx_description
1 polymer ?
#
loop_
_entity_poly.entity_id
_entity_poly.type
_entity_poly.pdbx_seq_one_letter_code
_entity_poly.pdbx_strand_id
1 'polypeptide(L)' 'YGSGSMTGFWSTDTVAFGGEQVASQTYAAAVTEHGQTYVATKFHGIHGMGFSTISVDGVTPVLDNMLMEKVVD' A
#
# COMPACT_ATOMS: atom_id res chain seq x y z
N TYR A 1 -12.33 -4.28 1.13
CA TYR A 1 -12.45 -4.47 2.58
C TYR A 1 -13.71 -5.20 3.05
N GLY A 2 -14.41 -6.01 2.23
CA GLY A 2 -15.54 -6.84 2.71
C GLY A 2 -16.55 -6.06 3.56
N SER A 3 -16.70 -6.43 4.83
CA SER A 3 -17.55 -5.77 5.85
C SER A 3 -16.92 -4.59 6.59
N GLY A 4 -15.71 -4.17 6.20
CA GLY A 4 -14.98 -3.06 6.79
C GLY A 4 -14.64 -1.95 5.79
N SER A 5 -14.13 -0.84 6.32
CA SER A 5 -13.67 0.31 5.54
C SER A 5 -12.49 0.96 6.24
N MET A 6 -11.67 1.68 5.49
CA MET A 6 -10.54 2.46 6.00
C MET A 6 -10.66 3.88 5.46
N THR A 7 -10.42 4.89 6.29
CA THR A 7 -10.20 6.28 5.85
C THR A 7 -8.83 6.74 6.29
N GLY A 8 -8.25 7.69 5.56
CA GLY A 8 -6.88 8.11 5.77
C GLY A 8 -6.46 9.19 4.79
N PHE A 9 -5.16 9.36 4.63
CA PHE A 9 -4.56 10.32 3.71
C PHE A 9 -3.36 9.69 3.00
N TRP A 10 -2.95 10.31 1.89
CA TRP A 10 -1.77 9.90 1.15
C TRP A 10 -0.49 10.37 1.85
N SER A 11 0.44 9.45 2.06
CA SER A 11 1.80 9.73 2.52
C SER A 11 2.80 9.21 1.49
N THR A 12 3.98 9.79 1.42
CA THR A 12 5.06 9.35 0.52
C THR A 12 6.34 9.20 1.30
N ASP A 13 6.95 8.02 1.21
CA ASP A 13 8.19 7.70 1.91
C ASP A 13 8.97 6.61 1.15
N THR A 14 10.12 6.21 1.68
CA THR A 14 10.84 5.02 1.23
C THR A 14 10.23 3.78 1.86
N VAL A 15 9.84 2.80 1.04
CA VAL A 15 9.28 1.52 1.49
C VAL A 15 10.31 0.41 1.28
N ALA A 16 10.64 -0.31 2.33
CA ALA A 16 11.48 -1.50 2.24
C ALA A 16 10.62 -2.75 1.97
N PHE A 17 10.92 -3.48 0.89
CA PHE A 17 10.21 -4.70 0.52
C PHE A 17 11.14 -5.67 -0.22
N GLY A 18 11.13 -6.95 0.17
CA GLY A 18 11.93 -7.97 -0.50
C GLY A 18 13.45 -7.82 -0.39
N GLY A 19 13.94 -6.97 0.54
CA GLY A 19 15.37 -6.63 0.66
C GLY A 19 15.76 -5.34 -0.07
N GLU A 20 14.87 -4.81 -0.90
CA GLU A 20 15.07 -3.57 -1.66
C GLU A 20 14.43 -2.36 -0.95
N GLN A 21 14.93 -1.18 -1.27
CA GLN A 21 14.37 0.10 -0.85
C GLN A 21 13.75 0.81 -2.04
N VAL A 22 12.43 1.01 -2.00
CA VAL A 22 11.66 1.67 -3.05
C VAL A 22 11.44 3.12 -2.64
N ALA A 23 12.06 4.05 -3.36
CA ALA A 23 11.99 5.46 -3.01
C ALA A 23 10.65 6.08 -3.47
N SER A 24 10.24 7.16 -2.81
CA SER A 24 9.08 7.97 -3.21
C SER A 24 7.78 7.16 -3.40
N GLN A 25 7.60 6.09 -2.62
CA GLN A 25 6.39 5.28 -2.69
C GLN A 25 5.25 6.00 -1.98
N THR A 26 4.20 6.35 -2.72
CA THR A 26 2.96 6.85 -2.14
C THR A 26 2.10 5.71 -1.61
N TYR A 27 1.61 5.81 -0.38
CA TYR A 27 0.72 4.84 0.25
C TYR A 27 -0.36 5.54 1.09
N ALA A 28 -1.42 4.81 1.40
CA ALA A 28 -2.47 5.32 2.28
C ALA A 28 -2.07 5.12 3.76
N ALA A 29 -1.98 6.21 4.52
CA ALA A 29 -1.85 6.19 5.96
C ALA A 29 -3.24 6.16 6.61
N ALA A 30 -3.58 5.05 7.27
CA ALA A 30 -4.88 4.87 7.90
C ALA A 30 -5.06 5.79 9.12
N VAL A 31 -6.22 6.45 9.19
CA VAL A 31 -6.67 7.27 10.33
C VAL A 31 -7.83 6.58 11.05
N THR A 32 -8.77 6.00 10.29
CA THR A 32 -9.85 5.19 10.86
C THR A 32 -9.98 3.87 10.12
N GLU A 33 -10.21 2.80 10.87
CA GLU A 33 -10.45 1.46 10.37
C GLU A 33 -11.72 0.91 11.02
N HIS A 34 -12.77 0.78 10.23
CA HIS A 34 -14.06 0.27 10.70
C HIS A 34 -14.22 -1.19 10.26
N GLY A 35 -14.70 -2.04 11.17
CA GLY A 35 -15.02 -3.44 10.90
C GLY A 35 -14.30 -4.39 11.83
N GLN A 36 -14.96 -5.50 12.19
CA GLN A 36 -14.41 -6.50 13.11
C GLN A 36 -13.11 -7.14 12.61
N THR A 37 -12.89 -7.15 11.29
CA THR A 37 -11.67 -7.68 10.68
C THR A 37 -10.43 -6.98 11.24
N TYR A 38 -10.38 -5.65 11.32
CA TYR A 38 -9.18 -4.92 11.76
C TYR A 38 -8.88 -5.07 13.26
N VAL A 39 -9.90 -5.32 14.08
CA VAL A 39 -9.74 -5.57 15.52
C VAL A 39 -9.15 -6.97 15.78
N ALA A 40 -9.49 -7.94 14.94
CA ALA A 40 -9.13 -9.33 15.11
C ALA A 40 -7.89 -9.77 14.29
N THR A 41 -7.33 -8.89 13.46
CA THR A 41 -6.23 -9.24 12.57
C THR A 41 -4.86 -9.20 13.25
N LYS A 42 -3.97 -10.07 12.79
CA LYS A 42 -2.55 -10.10 13.21
C LYS A 42 -1.65 -9.23 12.33
N PHE A 43 -2.15 -8.72 11.20
CA PHE A 43 -1.41 -7.83 10.31
C PHE A 43 -1.73 -6.37 10.63
N HIS A 44 -0.78 -5.48 10.33
CA HIS A 44 -0.91 -4.03 10.56
C HIS A 44 -1.27 -3.24 9.30
N GLY A 45 -1.30 -3.88 8.14
CA GLY A 45 -1.63 -3.23 6.88
C GLY A 45 -1.71 -4.21 5.73
N ILE A 46 -2.00 -3.67 4.53
CA ILE A 46 -2.13 -4.43 3.29
C ILE A 46 -1.13 -3.88 2.28
N HIS A 47 -0.36 -4.77 1.67
CA HIS A 47 0.51 -4.45 0.53
C HIS A 47 -0.21 -4.86 -0.76
N GLY A 48 -0.63 -3.88 -1.56
CA GLY A 48 -1.34 -4.12 -2.81
C GLY A 48 -0.39 -4.56 -3.94
N MET A 49 -0.69 -5.69 -4.58
CA MET A 49 0.07 -6.25 -5.72
C MET A 49 -0.72 -6.22 -7.03
N GLY A 50 -1.79 -5.42 -7.09
CA GLY A 50 -2.61 -5.25 -8.28
C GLY A 50 -2.11 -4.11 -9.17
N PHE A 51 -2.72 -3.98 -10.35
CA PHE A 51 -2.38 -2.92 -11.31
C PHE A 51 -2.86 -1.54 -10.87
N SER A 52 -2.17 -0.48 -11.33
CA SER A 52 -2.51 0.92 -11.07
C SER A 52 -3.94 1.30 -11.48
N THR A 53 -4.53 0.62 -12.46
CA THR A 53 -5.92 0.85 -12.94
C THR A 53 -6.99 0.64 -11.88
N ILE A 54 -6.69 -0.12 -10.81
CA ILE A 54 -7.60 -0.34 -9.68
C ILE A 54 -7.11 0.34 -8.40
N SER A 55 -6.06 1.15 -8.50
CA SER A 55 -5.57 1.97 -7.40
C SER A 55 -6.50 3.16 -7.19
N VAL A 56 -6.83 3.46 -5.94
CA VAL A 56 -7.56 4.68 -5.62
C VAL A 56 -6.69 5.88 -6.00
N ASP A 57 -7.27 6.86 -6.69
CA ASP A 57 -6.59 8.04 -7.24
C ASP A 57 -5.43 7.74 -8.20
N GLY A 58 -5.31 6.50 -8.70
CA GLY A 58 -4.28 6.12 -9.67
C GLY A 58 -2.87 6.06 -9.11
N VAL A 59 -2.71 5.88 -7.79
CA VAL A 59 -1.39 5.77 -7.15
C VAL A 59 -0.60 4.59 -7.72
N THR A 60 0.67 4.82 -8.06
CA THR A 60 1.59 3.80 -8.58
C THR A 60 1.84 2.70 -7.54
N PRO A 61 1.55 1.41 -7.88
CA PRO A 61 1.88 0.27 -7.04
C PRO A 61 3.38 0.12 -6.76
N VAL A 62 3.71 -0.52 -5.64
CA VAL A 62 5.11 -0.75 -5.22
C VAL A 62 5.91 -1.49 -6.28
N LEU A 63 5.34 -2.56 -6.84
CA LEU A 63 6.02 -3.35 -7.86
C LEU A 63 6.34 -2.52 -9.12
N ASP A 64 5.45 -1.61 -9.51
CA ASP A 64 5.66 -0.73 -10.66
C ASP A 64 6.83 0.23 -10.39
N ASN A 65 6.91 0.82 -9.19
CA ASN A 65 8.07 1.63 -8.80
C ASN A 65 9.36 0.81 -8.73
N MET A 66 9.33 -0.42 -8.21
CA MET A 66 10.50 -1.31 -8.19
C MET A 66 11.04 -1.59 -9.60
N LEU A 67 10.14 -1.81 -10.57
CA LEU A 67 10.50 -2.00 -11.98
C LEU A 67 11.07 -0.72 -12.60
N MET A 68 10.50 0.46 -12.29
CA MET A 68 11.02 1.74 -12.76
C MET A 68 12.41 2.06 -12.20
N GLU A 69 12.65 1.71 -10.93
CA GLU A 69 13.94 1.87 -10.24
C GLU A 69 14.95 0.77 -10.61
N LYS A 70 14.52 -0.29 -11.31
CA LYS A 70 15.35 -1.44 -11.71
C LYS A 70 15.98 -2.18 -10.53
N VAL A 71 15.24 -2.30 -9.45
CA VAL A 71 15.65 -3.11 -8.27
C VAL A 71 15.13 -4.55 -8.35
N VAL A 72 14.35 -4.86 -9.39
CA VAL A 72 13.84 -6.20 -9.73
C VAL A 72 13.84 -6.39 -11.25
N ASP A 73 13.96 -7.64 -11.69
CA ASP A 73 14.03 -8.06 -13.12
C ASP A 73 12.68 -8.52 -13.69
#